data_AF-A0A7J3FB22-F1
#
_entry.id   AF-A0A7J3FB22-F1
#
_cell.length_a   1.000
_cell.length_b   1.000
_cell.length_c   1.000
_cell.angle_alpha   90.00
_cell.angle_beta   90.00
_cell.angle_gamma   90.00
#
_symmetry.space_group_name_H-M   'P 1'
#
loop_
_entity.id
_entity.type
_entity.pdbx_description
1 polymer ?
#
loop_
_entity_poly.entity_id
_entity_poly.type
_entity_poly.pdbx_seq_one_letter_code
_entity_poly.pdbx_strand_id
1 'polypeptide(L)'
;SFIIIILLMVLSYAGISIMASGLVLVYKKGDPLTFLFASVTEFLGGVLFPLKYLESYPALWTMAWLMPYTYALDASRRILLNGATLFSSEVLKNVAILIIYAIVFIPIGLRVFRWGINRIRYEGTVATY
;
A
#
# COMPACT_ATOMS: atom_id res chain seq x y z
N SER A 1 11.73 -8.12 15.41
CA SER A 1 10.34 -7.63 15.34
C SER A 1 10.14 -6.55 14.29
N PHE A 2 10.83 -5.41 14.38
CA PHE A 2 10.62 -4.27 13.46
C PHE A 2 10.94 -4.56 11.98
N ILE A 3 12.05 -5.24 11.69
CA ILE A 3 12.45 -5.60 10.30
C ILE A 3 11.36 -6.42 9.59
N ILE A 4 10.69 -7.31 10.32
CA ILE A 4 9.60 -8.13 9.77
C ILE A 4 8.42 -7.25 9.36
N ILE A 5 8.08 -6.22 10.15
CA ILE A 5 7.03 -5.25 9.79
C ILE A 5 7.39 -4.48 8.51
N ILE A 6 8.65 -4.05 8.37
CA ILE A 6 9.11 -3.38 7.14
C ILE A 6 8.97 -4.32 5.94
N LEU A 7 9.40 -5.57 6.05
CA LEU A 7 9.29 -6.54 4.96
C LEU A 7 7.82 -6.79 4.57
N LEU A 8 6.94 -6.95 5.57
CA LEU A 8 5.50 -7.08 5.36
C LEU A 8 4.89 -5.85 4.71
N MET A 9 5.32 -4.65 5.11
CA MET A 9 4.89 -3.39 4.51
C MET A 9 5.26 -3.33 3.04
N VAL A 10 6.52 -3.64 2.69
CA VAL A 10 6.98 -3.69 1.29
C VAL A 10 6.18 -4.72 0.49
N LEU A 11 5.95 -5.91 1.03
CA LEU A 11 5.16 -6.96 0.37
C LEU A 11 3.69 -6.54 0.15
N SER A 12 3.09 -5.88 1.14
CA SER A 12 1.73 -5.36 1.05
C SER A 12 1.61 -4.29 -0.04
N TYR A 13 2.60 -3.42 -0.14
CA TYR A 13 2.68 -2.38 -1.18
C TYR A 13 3.03 -2.93 -2.57
N ALA A 14 3.75 -4.06 -2.65
CA ALA A 14 4.20 -4.62 -3.92
C ALA A 14 3.03 -4.88 -4.88
N GLY A 15 1.89 -5.37 -4.38
CA GLY A 15 0.70 -5.59 -5.22
C GLY A 15 0.15 -4.30 -5.83
N ILE A 16 0.10 -3.22 -5.05
CA ILE A 16 -0.33 -1.89 -5.51
C ILE A 16 0.66 -1.33 -6.53
N SER A 17 1.96 -1.44 -6.27
CA SER A 17 3.01 -0.97 -7.18
C SER A 17 3.00 -1.74 -8.52
N ILE A 18 2.81 -3.06 -8.49
CA ILE A 18 2.69 -3.90 -9.70
C ILE A 18 1.44 -3.47 -10.50
N MET A 19 0.32 -3.24 -9.83
CA MET A 19 -0.90 -2.75 -10.47
C MET A 19 -0.66 -1.39 -11.15
N ALA A 20 -0.05 -0.45 -10.42
CA ALA A 20 0.28 0.88 -10.93
C ALA A 20 1.15 0.79 -12.18
N SER A 21 2.24 0.00 -12.16
CA SER A 21 3.10 -0.23 -13.34
C SER A 21 2.32 -0.74 -14.55
N GLY A 22 1.34 -1.63 -14.34
CA GLY A 22 0.48 -2.13 -15.42
C GLY A 22 -0.38 -1.04 -16.06
N LEU A 23 -0.89 -0.09 -15.25
CA LEU A 23 -1.65 1.05 -15.74
C LEU A 23 -0.74 2.05 -16.47
N VAL A 24 0.46 2.31 -15.96
CA VAL A 24 1.42 3.21 -16.61
C VAL A 24 1.78 2.71 -18.02
N LEU A 25 1.96 1.40 -18.20
CA LEU A 25 2.22 0.83 -19.53
C LEU A 25 1.12 1.16 -20.54
N VAL A 26 -0.15 1.13 -20.13
CA VAL A 26 -1.29 1.37 -21.02
C VAL A 26 -1.50 2.87 -21.27
N TYR A 27 -1.46 3.68 -20.21
CA TYR A 27 -1.81 5.10 -20.29
C TYR A 27 -0.61 6.01 -20.60
N LYS A 28 0.61 5.47 -20.59
CA LYS A 28 1.88 6.21 -20.81
C LYS A 28 2.04 7.46 -19.94
N LYS A 29 1.39 7.49 -18.77
CA LYS A 29 1.38 8.62 -17.82
C LYS A 29 1.54 8.11 -16.40
N GLY A 30 2.80 7.92 -15.97
CA GLY A 30 3.13 7.45 -14.63
C GLY A 30 3.19 8.53 -13.56
N ASP A 31 3.64 9.73 -13.93
CA ASP A 31 3.95 10.78 -12.95
C ASP A 31 2.74 11.27 -12.14
N PRO A 32 1.58 11.61 -12.73
CA PRO A 32 0.46 12.13 -11.94
C PRO A 32 -0.14 11.09 -11.00
N LEU A 33 -0.19 9.83 -11.42
CA LEU A 33 -0.69 8.73 -10.60
C LEU A 33 0.22 8.50 -9.39
N THR A 34 1.53 8.42 -9.62
CA THR A 34 2.51 8.19 -8.56
C THR A 34 2.50 9.33 -7.56
N PHE A 35 2.44 10.59 -8.04
CA PHE A 35 2.31 11.77 -7.20
C PHE A 35 1.06 11.73 -6.32
N LEU A 36 -0.11 11.47 -6.89
CA LEU A 36 -1.37 11.38 -6.14
C LEU A 36 -1.31 10.30 -5.05
N PHE A 37 -0.81 9.09 -5.38
CA PHE A 37 -0.68 8.02 -4.39
C PHE A 37 0.28 8.39 -3.26
N ALA A 38 1.39 9.05 -3.57
CA ALA A 38 2.35 9.51 -2.56
C ALA A 38 1.72 10.54 -1.63
N SER A 39 1.09 11.59 -2.17
CA SER A 39 0.45 12.65 -1.37
C SER A 39 -0.67 12.12 -0.49
N VAL A 40 -1.51 11.23 -1.02
CA VAL A 40 -2.61 10.63 -0.23
C VAL A 40 -2.04 9.72 0.86
N THR A 41 -0.98 8.94 0.59
CA THR A 41 -0.34 8.09 1.60
C THR A 41 0.33 8.92 2.70
N GLU A 42 0.97 10.03 2.35
CA GLU A 42 1.62 10.91 3.32
C GLU A 42 0.60 11.60 4.24
N PHE A 43 -0.51 12.06 3.65
CA PHE A 43 -1.58 12.73 4.39
C PHE A 43 -2.43 11.76 5.21
N LEU A 44 -2.87 10.64 4.63
CA LEU A 44 -3.79 9.68 5.26
C LEU A 44 -3.08 8.52 5.96
N GLY A 45 -1.82 8.23 5.64
CA GLY A 45 -1.06 7.14 6.26
C GLY A 45 -0.64 7.40 7.71
N GLY A 46 -1.01 8.56 8.27
CA GLY A 46 -0.70 8.94 9.63
C GLY A 46 0.78 9.21 9.87
N VAL A 47 1.54 9.64 8.85
CA VAL A 47 2.94 10.09 8.97
C VAL A 47 2.99 11.45 9.64
N LEU A 48 2.20 12.40 9.11
CA LEU A 48 2.24 13.80 9.51
C LEU A 48 1.61 14.04 10.89
N PHE A 49 0.57 13.29 11.24
CA PHE A 49 -0.14 13.43 12.50
C PHE A 49 -0.71 12.09 12.99
N PRO A 50 -0.95 11.95 14.31
CA PRO A 50 -1.66 10.80 14.87
C PRO A 50 -3.05 10.66 14.24
N LEU A 51 -3.36 9.45 13.75
CA LEU A 51 -4.66 9.19 13.12
C LEU A 51 -5.85 9.56 14.02
N LYS A 52 -5.71 9.47 15.35
CA LYS A 52 -6.78 9.77 16.33
C LYS A 52 -7.49 11.11 16.08
N TYR A 53 -6.81 12.10 15.51
CA TYR A 53 -7.43 13.39 15.17
C TYR A 53 -8.47 13.29 14.05
N LEU A 54 -8.34 12.30 13.16
CA LEU A 54 -9.31 12.02 12.09
C LEU A 54 -10.57 11.31 12.59
N GLU A 55 -10.66 10.88 13.86
CA GLU A 55 -11.89 10.24 14.39
C GLU A 55 -13.12 11.16 14.29
N SER A 56 -12.91 12.48 14.31
CA SER A 56 -13.94 13.50 14.08
C SER A 56 -14.43 13.58 12.62
N TYR A 57 -13.68 13.01 11.67
CA TYR A 57 -13.96 12.99 10.24
C TYR A 57 -14.08 11.54 9.72
N PRO A 58 -15.27 10.93 9.79
CA PRO A 58 -15.45 9.50 9.58
C PRO A 58 -14.99 9.02 8.18
N ALA A 59 -15.23 9.82 7.13
CA ALA A 59 -14.82 9.47 5.78
C ALA A 59 -13.29 9.36 5.65
N LEU A 60 -12.55 10.36 6.15
CA LEU A 60 -11.09 10.39 6.09
C LEU A 60 -10.49 9.31 6.99
N TRP A 61 -11.09 9.06 8.16
CA TRP A 61 -10.69 7.97 9.05
C TRP A 61 -10.79 6.61 8.36
N THR A 62 -11.92 6.32 7.70
CA THR A 62 -12.08 5.06 6.97
C THR A 62 -11.06 4.94 5.82
N MET A 63 -10.83 6.00 5.06
CA MET A 63 -9.82 6.00 3.99
C MET A 63 -8.40 5.75 4.50
N ALA A 64 -8.06 6.32 5.65
CA ALA A 64 -6.76 6.12 6.27
C ALA A 64 -6.54 4.67 6.72
N TRP A 65 -7.57 4.03 7.28
CA TRP A 65 -7.52 2.61 7.67
C TRP A 65 -7.66 1.63 6.49
N LEU A 66 -7.97 2.11 5.30
CA LEU A 66 -7.88 1.32 4.06
C LEU A 66 -6.45 1.27 3.50
N MET A 67 -5.49 1.96 4.11
CA MET A 67 -4.10 1.93 3.66
C MET A 67 -3.29 0.90 4.44
N PRO A 68 -2.58 -0.03 3.77
CA PRO A 68 -1.68 -0.96 4.45
C PRO A 68 -0.58 -0.21 5.23
N TYR A 69 -0.19 0.97 4.74
CA TYR A 69 0.79 1.85 5.39
C TYR A 69 0.44 2.17 6.84
N THR A 70 -0.83 2.47 7.10
CA THR A 70 -1.33 2.83 8.43
C THR A 70 -1.06 1.72 9.45
N TYR A 71 -1.32 0.46 9.09
CA TYR A 71 -1.09 -0.69 9.96
C TYR A 71 0.40 -0.95 10.20
N ALA A 72 1.23 -0.79 9.17
CA ALA A 72 2.68 -0.95 9.29
C ALA A 72 3.26 0.13 10.22
N LEU A 73 2.80 1.37 10.09
CA LEU A 73 3.30 2.49 10.87
C LEU A 73 2.81 2.43 12.34
N ASP A 74 1.57 2.00 12.57
CA ASP A 74 1.07 1.72 13.92
C ASP A 74 1.83 0.57 14.60
N ALA A 75 2.03 -0.56 13.90
CA ALA A 75 2.82 -1.68 14.44
C ALA A 75 4.26 -1.28 14.77
N SER A 76 4.90 -0.50 13.91
CA SER A 76 6.27 -0.04 14.13
C SER A 76 6.38 0.95 15.30
N ARG A 77 5.44 1.87 15.47
CA ARG A 77 5.36 2.73 16.66
C ARG A 77 5.27 1.90 17.94
N ARG A 78 4.40 0.90 17.98
CA ARG A 78 4.25 0.04 19.17
C ARG A 78 5.51 -0.77 19.48
N ILE A 79 6.19 -1.29 18.45
CA ILE A 79 7.43 -2.05 18.64
C ILE A 79 8.58 -1.15 19.12
N LEU A 80 8.73 0.03 18.52
CA LEU A 80 9.86 0.92 18.79
C LEU A 80 9.69 1.75 20.06
N LEU A 81 8.48 2.24 20.35
CA LEU A 81 8.22 3.15 21.47
C LEU A 81 7.73 2.41 22.72
N ASN A 82 6.89 1.39 22.56
CA ASN A 82 6.29 0.66 23.70
C ASN A 82 7.01 -0.65 24.00
N GLY A 83 8.09 -0.97 23.29
CA GLY A 83 8.82 -2.24 23.43
C GLY A 83 7.99 -3.48 23.09
N ALA A 84 6.89 -3.32 22.34
CA ALA A 84 6.00 -4.41 22.00
C ALA A 84 6.72 -5.46 21.13
N THR A 85 6.45 -6.73 21.39
CA THR A 85 6.94 -7.83 20.55
C THR A 85 5.93 -8.18 19.46
N LEU A 86 6.35 -8.96 18.45
CA LEU A 86 5.48 -9.47 17.38
C LEU A 86 4.28 -10.28 17.91
N PHE A 87 4.43 -10.87 19.10
CA PHE A 87 3.39 -11.70 19.74
C PHE A 87 2.36 -10.88 20.52
N SER A 88 2.53 -9.56 20.62
CA SER A 88 1.54 -8.69 21.24
C SER A 88 0.26 -8.72 20.40
N SER A 89 -0.90 -8.94 21.03
CA SER A 89 -2.19 -9.10 20.32
C SER A 89 -2.48 -7.98 19.32
N GLU A 90 -2.09 -6.75 19.65
CA GLU A 90 -2.32 -5.57 18.81
C GLU A 90 -1.40 -5.53 17.58
N VAL A 91 -0.12 -5.88 17.74
CA VAL A 91 0.83 -5.97 16.62
C VAL A 91 0.47 -7.13 15.70
N LEU A 92 0.00 -8.24 16.28
CA LEU A 92 -0.39 -9.43 15.53
C LEU A 92 -1.61 -9.16 14.64
N LYS A 93 -2.58 -8.37 15.10
CA LYS A 93 -3.70 -7.89 14.27
C LYS A 93 -3.20 -7.09 13.06
N ASN A 94 -2.28 -6.14 13.27
CA ASN A 94 -1.70 -5.35 12.18
C ASN A 94 -0.93 -6.23 11.18
N VAL A 95 -0.16 -7.20 11.67
CA VAL A 95 0.55 -8.18 10.83
C VAL A 95 -0.42 -9.01 10.00
N ALA A 96 -1.50 -9.52 10.61
CA ALA A 96 -2.50 -10.30 9.90
C ALA A 96 -3.15 -9.50 8.77
N ILE A 97 -3.47 -8.22 9.01
CA ILE A 97 -4.04 -7.33 8.00
C ILE A 97 -3.03 -7.11 6.85
N LEU A 98 -1.76 -6.84 7.15
CA LEU A 98 -0.71 -6.70 6.13
C LEU A 98 -0.56 -7.97 5.28
N ILE A 99 -0.63 -9.15 5.88
CA ILE A 99 -0.60 -10.43 5.16
C ILE A 99 -1.81 -10.55 4.22
N ILE A 100 -3.01 -10.20 4.68
CA ILE A 100 -4.22 -10.19 3.85
C ILE A 100 -4.04 -9.24 2.66
N TYR A 101 -3.49 -8.03 2.89
CA TYR A 101 -3.18 -7.09 1.81
C TYR A 101 -2.24 -7.73 0.79
N ALA A 102 -1.13 -8.33 1.21
CA ALA A 102 -0.20 -8.99 0.30
C ALA A 102 -0.89 -10.11 -0.51
N ILE A 103 -1.62 -11.00 0.16
CA ILE A 103 -2.30 -12.14 -0.49
C ILE A 103 -3.36 -11.69 -1.49
N VAL A 104 -4.05 -10.57 -1.24
CA VAL A 104 -5.13 -10.08 -2.11
C VAL A 104 -4.60 -9.17 -3.21
N PHE A 105 -3.76 -8.18 -2.89
CA PHE A 105 -3.31 -7.18 -3.85
C PHE A 105 -2.23 -7.70 -4.80
N ILE A 106 -1.36 -8.63 -4.39
CA ILE A 106 -0.37 -9.21 -5.29
C ILE A 106 -1.03 -9.91 -6.49
N PRO A 107 -1.97 -10.86 -6.34
CA PRO A 107 -2.59 -11.52 -7.49
C PRO A 107 -3.45 -10.55 -8.32
N ILE A 108 -4.11 -9.58 -7.69
CA ILE A 108 -4.85 -8.54 -8.41
C ILE A 108 -3.89 -7.69 -9.26
N GLY A 109 -2.80 -7.21 -8.66
CA GLY A 109 -1.78 -6.43 -9.36
C GLY A 109 -1.18 -7.19 -10.52
N LEU A 110 -0.84 -8.47 -10.34
CA LEU A 110 -0.34 -9.33 -11.42
C LEU A 110 -1.36 -9.51 -12.56
N ARG A 111 -2.66 -9.63 -12.26
CA ARG A 111 -3.72 -9.70 -13.28
C ARG A 111 -3.81 -8.40 -14.08
N VAL A 112 -3.80 -7.25 -13.40
CA VAL A 112 -3.84 -5.93 -14.06
C VAL A 112 -2.59 -5.71 -14.90
N PHE A 113 -1.42 -6.09 -14.38
CA PHE A 113 -0.16 -6.00 -15.12
C PHE A 113 -0.16 -6.86 -16.38
N ARG A 114 -0.63 -8.12 -16.28
CA ARG A 114 -0.81 -8.99 -17.46
C ARG A 114 -1.79 -8.41 -18.47
N TRP A 115 -2.90 -7.85 -18.00
CA TRP A 115 -3.84 -7.14 -18.87
C TRP A 115 -3.18 -5.97 -19.59
N GLY A 116 -2.40 -5.16 -18.88
CA GLY A 116 -1.67 -4.03 -19.45
C GLY A 116 -0.69 -4.46 -20.55
N ILE A 117 0.09 -5.52 -20.32
CA ILE A 117 0.99 -6.10 -21.32
C ILE A 117 0.22 -6.59 -22.55
N ASN A 118 -0.90 -7.30 -22.35
CA ASN A 118 -1.69 -7.81 -23.48
C ASN A 118 -2.31 -6.69 -24.30
N ARG A 119 -2.72 -5.60 -23.63
CA ARG A 119 -3.30 -4.42 -24.28
C ARG A 119 -2.30 -3.73 -25.20
N ILE A 120 -1.10 -3.43 -24.70
CA ILE A 120 -0.04 -2.78 -25.51
C ILE A 120 0.45 -3.66 -26.67
N ARG A 121 0.44 -4.99 -26.48
CA ARG A 121 0.76 -5.95 -27.56
C ARG A 121 -0.28 -5.93 -28.67
N TYR A 122 -1.56 -5.89 -28.32
CA TYR A 122 -2.65 -5.84 -29.30
C TYR A 122 -2.66 -4.52 -30.08
N GLU A 123 -2.39 -3.40 -29.42
CA GLU A 123 -2.35 -2.07 -30.05
C GLU A 123 -1.07 -1.81 -30.86
N GLY A 124 -0.08 -2.71 -30.84
CA GLY A 124 1.19 -2.55 -31.55
C GLY A 124 2.07 -1.41 -30.99
N THR A 125 1.72 -0.84 -29.85
CA THR A 125 2.38 0.32 -29.24
C THR A 125 3.62 -0.03 -28.41
N VAL A 126 4.05 -1.29 -28.42
CA VAL A 126 5.23 -1.79 -27.68
C VAL A 126 6.51 -1.00 -27.99
N ALA A 127 6.64 -0.47 -29.22
CA ALA A 127 7.82 0.26 -29.68
C ALA A 127 7.76 1.78 -29.48
N THR A 128 6.66 2.36 -28.94
CA THR A 128 6.50 3.81 -28.77
C THR A 128 6.63 4.27 -27.31
N TYR A 129 7.59 3.70 -26.59
CA TYR A 129 7.95 4.11 -25.24
C TYR A 129 9.17 5.04 -25.26
#